data_AF-A0A439PXZ6-F1
#
_entry.id   AF-A0A439PXZ6-F1
#
_cell.length_a   1.000
_cell.length_b   1.000
_cell.length_c   1.000
_cell.angle_alpha   90.00
_cell.angle_beta   90.00
_cell.angle_gamma   90.00
#
_symmetry.space_group_name_H-M   'P 1'
#
loop_
_entity.id
_entity.type
_entity.pdbx_description
1 polymer ?
#
loop_
_entity_poly.entity_id
_entity_poly.type
_entity_poly.pdbx_seq_one_letter_code
_entity_poly.pdbx_strand_id
1 'polypeptide(L)'
;TRALVTTGRCALAIDWGDIGPLSLDPGGEAIKNKMGATVMMGTKKVLDKATGKLVDCDATRCPHAIDGINYSPFAAFGGWTGGINAKADDKVKQAGYNFLSYMNQAAQSNVDVTIGWTGYNPYRNSQLDNLEPWIKAGFTEESAKNYLGAIKDSLNNPNMASDLKIPGTAEYQGVVLDRELARFLAGEITAEEAVANVETGWEEITERFGRDEQKNLYKSSLGITN
;
A
#
# COMPACT_ATOMS: atom_id res chain seq x y z
N THR A 1 8.24 12.26 5.49
CA THR A 1 9.18 11.12 5.31
C THR A 1 10.03 11.26 4.06
N ARG A 2 9.44 11.37 2.87
CA ARG A 2 10.17 11.40 1.57
C ARG A 2 11.30 12.43 1.47
N ALA A 3 11.08 13.66 1.92
CA ALA A 3 12.13 14.68 1.95
C ALA A 3 13.33 14.31 2.85
N LEU A 4 13.12 13.51 3.90
CA LEU A 4 14.22 13.02 4.75
C LEU A 4 15.07 11.96 4.02
N VAL A 5 14.43 11.14 3.18
CA VAL A 5 15.12 10.13 2.35
C VAL A 5 15.90 10.80 1.23
N THR A 6 15.28 11.72 0.49
CA THR A 6 15.94 12.42 -0.63
C THR A 6 17.10 13.29 -0.17
N THR A 7 17.07 13.77 1.08
CA THR A 7 18.19 14.50 1.72
C THR A 7 19.21 13.60 2.43
N GLY A 8 19.08 12.27 2.33
CA GLY A 8 20.04 11.32 2.90
C GLY A 8 20.01 11.18 4.43
N ARG A 9 18.96 11.66 5.09
CA ARG A 9 18.80 11.57 6.56
C ARG A 9 18.26 10.24 7.05
N CYS A 10 17.67 9.44 6.16
CA CYS A 10 17.14 8.12 6.47
C CYS A 10 17.74 7.08 5.51
N ALA A 11 18.38 6.05 6.04
CA ALA A 11 18.93 4.93 5.25
C ALA A 11 17.85 3.92 4.81
N LEU A 12 16.72 3.89 5.52
CA LEU A 12 15.56 3.04 5.25
C LEU A 12 14.29 3.89 5.35
N ALA A 13 13.35 3.66 4.44
CA ALA A 13 11.99 4.18 4.54
C ALA A 13 10.98 3.11 4.12
N ILE A 14 9.84 3.11 4.81
CA ILE A 14 8.66 2.36 4.44
C ILE A 14 7.68 3.39 3.87
N ASP A 15 7.50 3.38 2.56
CA ASP A 15 6.69 4.36 1.83
C ASP A 15 6.19 3.72 0.53
N TRP A 16 5.40 4.48 -0.23
CA TRP A 16 4.98 4.12 -1.57
C TRP A 16 6.15 4.06 -2.55
N GLY A 17 5.91 3.48 -3.73
CA GLY A 17 6.92 3.33 -4.80
C GLY A 17 7.46 4.65 -5.35
N ASP A 18 6.93 5.79 -4.92
CA ASP A 18 7.30 7.13 -5.36
C ASP A 18 8.78 7.45 -5.13
N ILE A 19 9.40 6.89 -4.07
CA ILE A 19 10.79 7.19 -3.72
C ILE A 19 11.76 6.82 -4.83
N GLY A 20 11.48 5.74 -5.58
CA GLY A 20 12.31 5.33 -6.72
C GLY A 20 12.44 6.46 -7.74
N PRO A 21 11.34 6.86 -8.40
CA PRO A 21 11.37 7.98 -9.35
C PRO A 21 11.72 9.33 -8.72
N LEU A 22 11.32 9.62 -7.47
CA LEU A 22 11.73 10.85 -6.76
C LEU A 22 13.25 10.96 -6.56
N SER A 23 13.98 9.84 -6.56
CA SER A 23 15.44 9.86 -6.50
C SER A 23 16.08 10.44 -7.76
N LEU A 24 15.33 10.56 -8.86
CA LEU A 24 15.80 11.16 -10.10
C LEU A 24 15.57 12.68 -10.17
N ASP A 25 14.66 13.22 -9.35
CA ASP A 25 14.35 14.64 -9.32
C ASP A 25 15.56 15.46 -8.82
N PRO A 26 15.66 16.77 -9.11
CA PRO A 26 16.79 17.60 -8.67
C PRO A 26 17.06 17.55 -7.15
N GLY A 27 16.02 17.37 -6.33
CA GLY A 27 16.15 17.21 -4.89
C GLY A 27 16.67 15.85 -4.41
N GLY A 28 16.73 14.85 -5.30
CA GLY A 28 17.19 13.48 -5.06
C GLY A 28 18.57 13.16 -5.66
N GLU A 29 19.24 14.12 -6.31
CA GLU A 29 20.49 13.88 -7.06
C GLU A 29 21.57 13.12 -6.24
N ALA A 30 21.66 13.37 -4.93
CA ALA A 30 22.61 12.69 -4.05
C ALA A 30 22.38 11.18 -3.92
N ILE A 31 21.13 10.72 -4.08
CA ILE A 31 20.67 9.34 -3.94
C ILE A 31 20.28 8.69 -5.29
N LYS A 32 20.41 9.43 -6.39
CA LYS A 32 20.11 8.96 -7.74
C LYS A 32 20.83 7.65 -8.06
N ASN A 33 20.07 6.63 -8.44
CA ASN A 33 20.56 5.27 -8.74
C ASN A 33 21.31 4.58 -7.58
N LYS A 34 21.15 5.05 -6.33
CA LYS A 34 21.72 4.43 -5.11
C LYS A 34 20.66 3.81 -4.21
N MET A 35 19.38 3.99 -4.54
CA MET A 35 18.26 3.45 -3.78
C MET A 35 18.05 1.97 -4.13
N GLY A 36 17.93 1.14 -3.10
CA GLY A 36 17.44 -0.23 -3.22
C GLY A 36 15.98 -0.31 -2.79
N ALA A 37 15.19 -1.08 -3.53
CA ALA A 37 13.83 -1.48 -3.19
C ALA A 37 13.80 -2.97 -2.86
N THR A 38 12.91 -3.34 -1.94
CA THR A 38 12.63 -4.72 -1.53
C THR A 38 11.15 -4.84 -1.19
N VAL A 39 10.64 -6.06 -1.15
CA VAL A 39 9.34 -6.35 -0.54
C VAL A 39 9.32 -5.87 0.92
N MET A 40 8.14 -5.55 1.45
CA MET A 40 7.98 -5.13 2.85
C MET A 40 8.63 -6.14 3.80
N MET A 41 9.34 -5.63 4.81
CA MET A 41 10.08 -6.46 5.78
C MET A 41 9.14 -7.47 6.45
N GLY A 42 9.55 -8.73 6.47
CA GLY A 42 8.80 -9.81 7.08
C GLY A 42 9.08 -9.98 8.58
N THR A 43 8.31 -10.87 9.22
CA THR A 43 8.41 -11.17 10.65
C THR A 43 8.61 -12.66 10.92
N LYS A 44 9.36 -12.99 11.97
CA LYS A 44 9.49 -14.38 12.46
C LYS A 44 8.31 -14.83 13.32
N LYS A 45 7.54 -13.87 13.83
CA LYS A 45 6.37 -14.11 14.66
C LYS A 45 5.13 -13.51 14.02
N VAL A 46 4.01 -14.21 14.17
CA VAL A 46 2.70 -13.82 13.65
C VAL A 46 1.67 -13.83 14.77
N LEU A 47 0.60 -13.05 14.61
CA LEU A 47 -0.50 -13.01 15.58
C LEU A 47 -1.32 -14.29 15.51
N ASP A 48 -1.36 -15.05 16.61
CA ASP A 48 -2.32 -16.12 16.80
C ASP A 48 -3.66 -15.53 17.25
N LYS A 49 -4.66 -15.57 16.37
CA LYS A 49 -5.97 -14.94 16.61
C LYS A 49 -6.74 -15.53 17.79
N ALA A 50 -6.53 -16.82 18.09
CA ALA A 50 -7.24 -17.50 19.18
C ALA A 50 -6.73 -17.08 20.55
N THR A 51 -5.42 -16.85 20.68
CA THR A 51 -4.77 -16.50 21.94
C THR A 51 -4.44 -15.01 22.08
N GLY A 52 -4.47 -14.26 20.98
CA GLY A 52 -4.07 -12.86 20.93
C GLY A 52 -2.55 -12.64 21.08
N LYS A 53 -1.74 -13.69 20.96
CA LYS A 53 -0.28 -13.64 21.21
C LYS A 53 0.51 -13.77 19.92
N LEU A 54 1.70 -13.16 19.90
CA LEU A 54 2.68 -13.40 18.86
C LEU A 54 3.34 -14.77 19.06
N VAL A 55 3.18 -15.66 18.10
CA VAL A 55 3.75 -17.00 18.07
C VAL A 55 4.76 -17.15 16.94
N ASP A 56 5.69 -18.09 17.07
CA ASP A 56 6.65 -18.35 16.00
C ASP A 56 5.95 -18.83 14.72
N CYS A 57 6.48 -18.36 13.60
CA CYS A 57 6.04 -18.73 12.28
C CYS A 57 6.50 -20.15 11.96
N ASP A 58 5.58 -20.99 11.48
CA ASP A 58 5.86 -22.37 11.06
C ASP A 58 5.13 -22.66 9.73
N ALA A 59 5.41 -23.82 9.13
CA ALA A 59 4.84 -24.19 7.84
C ALA A 59 3.30 -24.29 7.81
N THR A 60 2.66 -24.46 8.98
CA THR A 60 1.19 -24.51 9.08
C THR A 60 0.61 -23.10 9.21
N ARG A 61 1.23 -22.25 10.03
CA ARG A 61 0.77 -20.87 10.31
C ARG A 61 1.14 -19.89 9.20
N CYS A 62 2.28 -20.11 8.56
CA CYS A 62 2.84 -19.27 7.52
C CYS A 62 3.25 -20.12 6.30
N PRO A 63 2.29 -20.65 5.52
CA PRO A 63 2.59 -21.52 4.39
C PRO A 63 3.43 -20.83 3.30
N HIS A 64 3.50 -19.49 3.32
CA HIS A 64 4.24 -18.66 2.37
C HIS A 64 5.52 -18.05 2.96
N ALA A 65 5.95 -18.50 4.14
CA ALA A 65 7.19 -18.01 4.73
C ALA A 65 8.41 -18.47 3.92
N ILE A 66 9.39 -17.59 3.80
CA ILE A 66 10.70 -17.88 3.20
C ILE A 66 11.71 -17.89 4.34
N ASP A 67 12.41 -19.01 4.53
CA ASP A 67 13.39 -19.21 5.61
C ASP A 67 12.85 -18.87 7.01
N GLY A 68 11.58 -19.21 7.27
CA GLY A 68 10.91 -18.96 8.55
C GLY A 68 10.51 -17.49 8.77
N ILE A 69 10.53 -16.66 7.73
CA ILE A 69 10.10 -15.26 7.76
C ILE A 69 8.78 -15.13 6.99
N ASN A 70 7.74 -14.65 7.67
CA ASN A 70 6.45 -14.31 7.09
C ASN A 70 6.53 -12.94 6.42
N TYR A 71 6.42 -12.90 5.09
CA TYR A 71 6.29 -11.66 4.33
C TYR A 71 4.81 -11.44 4.02
N SER A 72 4.27 -10.29 4.41
CA SER A 72 2.90 -9.88 4.06
C SER A 72 2.91 -8.43 3.59
N PRO A 73 3.33 -8.17 2.33
CA PRO A 73 3.32 -6.82 1.78
C PRO A 73 1.90 -6.25 1.84
N PHE A 74 1.77 -5.03 2.37
CA PHE A 74 0.48 -4.36 2.44
C PHE A 74 0.23 -3.57 1.15
N ALA A 75 -0.79 -3.97 0.39
CA ALA A 75 -1.21 -3.29 -0.84
C ALA A 75 -2.09 -2.06 -0.59
N ALA A 76 -2.54 -1.86 0.65
CA ALA A 76 -3.58 -0.90 1.05
C ALA A 76 -4.74 -0.85 0.05
N PHE A 77 -5.13 0.36 -0.39
CA PHE A 77 -6.22 0.61 -1.33
C PHE A 77 -6.00 -0.02 -2.73
N GLY A 78 -4.84 -0.63 -3.00
CA GLY A 78 -4.58 -1.36 -4.25
C GLY A 78 -4.37 -0.46 -5.47
N GLY A 79 -4.19 0.84 -5.26
CA GLY A 79 -4.03 1.85 -6.31
C GLY A 79 -5.18 2.87 -6.38
N TRP A 80 -4.93 3.99 -7.05
CA TRP A 80 -5.96 5.02 -7.22
C TRP A 80 -7.02 4.59 -8.23
N THR A 81 -8.27 4.95 -7.95
CA THR A 81 -9.40 4.64 -8.84
C THR A 81 -10.13 5.93 -9.24
N GLY A 82 -10.57 5.98 -10.49
CA GLY A 82 -11.42 7.06 -11.01
C GLY A 82 -12.89 6.63 -10.99
N GLY A 83 -13.74 7.41 -10.32
CA GLY A 83 -15.18 7.19 -10.27
C GLY A 83 -15.96 8.28 -11.03
N ILE A 84 -17.00 7.88 -11.77
CA ILE A 84 -17.94 8.82 -12.41
C ILE A 84 -19.28 8.67 -11.72
N ASN A 85 -19.84 9.78 -11.23
CA ASN A 85 -21.13 9.77 -10.54
C ASN A 85 -22.24 9.33 -11.51
N ALA A 86 -22.92 8.23 -11.19
CA ALA A 86 -24.02 7.68 -11.98
C ALA A 86 -25.19 8.66 -12.17
N LYS A 87 -25.35 9.64 -11.28
CA LYS A 87 -26.41 10.67 -11.31
C LYS A 87 -26.05 11.92 -12.13
N ALA A 88 -24.82 12.04 -12.63
CA ALA A 88 -24.42 13.19 -13.43
C ALA A 88 -25.08 13.20 -14.82
N ASP A 89 -25.20 14.38 -15.43
CA ASP A 89 -25.63 14.53 -16.83
C ASP A 89 -24.74 13.72 -17.77
N ASP A 90 -25.30 13.22 -18.88
CA ASP A 90 -24.58 12.37 -19.83
C ASP A 90 -23.34 13.06 -20.44
N LYS A 91 -23.43 14.36 -20.70
CA LYS A 91 -22.27 15.15 -21.16
C LYS A 91 -21.12 15.15 -20.14
N VAL A 92 -21.44 15.17 -18.84
CA VAL A 92 -20.46 15.16 -17.75
C VAL A 92 -19.87 13.77 -17.60
N LYS A 93 -20.69 12.73 -17.71
CA LYS A 93 -20.22 11.34 -17.73
C LYS A 93 -19.24 11.10 -18.89
N GLN A 94 -19.59 11.55 -20.08
CA GLN A 94 -18.72 11.40 -21.26
C GLN A 94 -17.41 12.18 -21.10
N ALA A 95 -17.47 13.43 -20.61
CA ALA A 95 -16.27 14.22 -20.36
C ALA A 95 -15.37 13.58 -19.29
N GLY A 96 -15.97 13.08 -18.20
CA GLY A 96 -15.25 12.36 -17.14
C GLY A 96 -14.57 11.09 -17.67
N TYR A 97 -15.29 10.30 -18.48
CA TYR A 97 -14.71 9.12 -19.12
C TYR A 97 -13.56 9.48 -20.06
N ASN A 98 -13.74 10.49 -20.92
CA ASN A 98 -12.71 10.92 -21.86
C ASN A 98 -11.44 11.39 -21.12
N PHE A 99 -11.60 12.15 -20.04
CA PHE A 99 -10.48 12.61 -19.21
C PHE A 99 -9.75 11.44 -18.54
N LEU A 100 -10.48 10.57 -17.83
CA LEU A 100 -9.88 9.42 -17.14
C LEU A 100 -9.21 8.47 -18.13
N SER A 101 -9.82 8.24 -19.29
CA SER A 101 -9.27 7.43 -20.36
C SER A 101 -7.97 8.05 -20.90
N TYR A 102 -7.99 9.34 -21.23
CA TYR A 102 -6.82 10.06 -21.74
C TYR A 102 -5.63 9.98 -20.78
N MET A 103 -5.82 10.29 -19.49
CA MET A 103 -4.76 10.22 -18.48
C MET A 103 -4.15 8.82 -18.37
N ASN A 104 -4.95 7.78 -18.62
CA ASN A 104 -4.52 6.40 -18.53
C ASN A 104 -4.06 5.79 -19.85
N GLN A 105 -4.10 6.51 -20.98
CA GLN A 105 -3.58 5.99 -22.23
C GLN A 105 -2.06 5.80 -22.13
N ALA A 106 -1.53 4.79 -22.84
CA ALA A 106 -0.12 4.40 -22.73
C ALA A 106 0.86 5.57 -22.97
N ALA A 107 0.52 6.48 -23.88
CA ALA A 107 1.35 7.63 -24.21
C ALA A 107 1.53 8.62 -23.04
N GLN A 108 0.51 8.76 -22.17
CA GLN A 108 0.53 9.60 -20.98
C GLN A 108 1.10 8.79 -19.81
N SER A 109 0.46 7.66 -19.50
CA SER A 109 0.76 6.90 -18.29
C SER A 109 2.18 6.35 -18.24
N ASN A 110 2.79 6.01 -19.38
CA ASN A 110 4.17 5.50 -19.39
C ASN A 110 5.21 6.59 -19.14
N VAL A 111 4.82 7.86 -19.27
CA VAL A 111 5.64 9.00 -18.86
C VAL A 111 5.36 9.29 -17.38
N ASP A 112 4.09 9.36 -16.99
CA ASP A 112 3.69 9.78 -15.63
C ASP A 112 4.26 8.89 -14.52
N VAL A 113 4.27 7.57 -14.70
CA VAL A 113 4.81 6.61 -13.71
C VAL A 113 6.31 6.76 -13.47
N THR A 114 7.03 7.44 -14.37
CA THR A 114 8.48 7.65 -14.27
C THR A 114 8.85 8.97 -13.58
N ILE A 115 7.85 9.78 -13.22
CA ILE A 115 8.04 11.09 -12.60
C ILE A 115 7.56 11.00 -11.14
N GLY A 116 8.49 11.08 -10.18
CA GLY A 116 8.16 10.81 -8.78
C GLY A 116 7.10 11.73 -8.17
N TRP A 117 7.05 12.99 -8.60
CA TRP A 117 6.07 13.96 -8.08
C TRP A 117 4.62 13.67 -8.53
N THR A 118 4.39 12.89 -9.58
CA THR A 118 3.02 12.53 -10.01
C THR A 118 2.33 11.62 -8.99
N GLY A 119 3.11 10.88 -8.18
CA GLY A 119 2.61 9.84 -7.28
C GLY A 119 2.10 8.59 -8.00
N TYR A 120 2.23 8.51 -9.34
CA TYR A 120 1.86 7.32 -10.08
C TYR A 120 2.95 6.26 -9.92
N ASN A 121 2.55 5.07 -9.47
CA ASN A 121 3.40 3.88 -9.45
C ASN A 121 3.04 2.98 -10.64
N PRO A 122 3.93 2.09 -11.10
CA PRO A 122 3.59 1.14 -12.16
C PRO A 122 2.30 0.38 -11.83
N TYR A 123 1.35 0.42 -12.75
CA TYR A 123 0.02 -0.19 -12.59
C TYR A 123 -0.41 -1.02 -13.80
N ARG A 124 0.47 -1.12 -14.82
CA ARG A 124 0.30 -1.98 -16.00
C ARG A 124 1.45 -2.97 -16.06
N ASN A 125 1.19 -4.21 -16.47
CA ASN A 125 2.24 -5.21 -16.71
C ASN A 125 3.32 -4.68 -17.66
N SER A 126 2.91 -3.98 -18.73
CA SER A 126 3.85 -3.37 -19.69
C SER A 126 4.81 -2.35 -19.07
N GLN A 127 4.42 -1.68 -17.97
CA GLN A 127 5.29 -0.74 -17.25
C GLN A 127 6.29 -1.46 -16.36
N LEU A 128 5.92 -2.65 -15.85
CA LEU A 128 6.79 -3.50 -15.03
C LEU A 128 7.78 -4.29 -15.89
N ASP A 129 7.40 -4.67 -17.10
CA ASP A 129 8.21 -5.53 -17.96
C ASP A 129 9.09 -4.75 -18.96
N ASN A 130 8.75 -3.49 -19.30
CA ASN A 130 9.55 -2.65 -20.20
C ASN A 130 10.41 -1.64 -19.42
N LEU A 131 11.73 -1.80 -19.46
CA LEU A 131 12.68 -0.91 -18.79
C LEU A 131 12.94 0.41 -19.55
N GLU A 132 12.66 0.49 -20.85
CA GLU A 132 13.05 1.63 -21.68
C GLU A 132 12.55 2.99 -21.15
N PRO A 133 11.28 3.17 -20.73
CA PRO A 133 10.80 4.44 -20.21
C PRO A 133 11.55 4.86 -18.93
N TRP A 134 11.87 3.90 -18.07
CA TRP A 134 12.58 4.13 -16.81
C TRP A 134 14.03 4.53 -17.04
N ILE A 135 14.72 3.84 -17.95
CA ILE A 135 16.09 4.18 -18.34
C ILE A 135 16.12 5.59 -18.96
N LYS A 136 15.16 5.89 -19.83
CA LYS A 136 15.01 7.23 -20.43
C LYS A 136 14.78 8.32 -19.38
N ALA A 137 14.05 8.02 -18.30
CA ALA A 137 13.81 8.95 -17.19
C ALA A 137 15.07 9.20 -16.34
N GLY A 138 16.06 8.31 -16.37
CA GLY A 138 17.35 8.48 -15.69
C GLY A 138 17.74 7.35 -14.74
N PHE A 139 16.96 6.27 -14.68
CA PHE A 139 17.38 5.06 -14.00
C PHE A 139 18.55 4.40 -14.74
N THR A 140 19.46 3.77 -14.00
CA THR A 140 20.30 2.71 -14.57
C THR A 140 19.46 1.45 -14.82
N GLU A 141 19.90 0.58 -15.74
CA GLU A 141 19.22 -0.70 -15.95
C GLU A 141 19.13 -1.53 -14.66
N GLU A 142 20.19 -1.53 -13.85
CA GLU A 142 20.23 -2.23 -12.56
C GLU A 142 19.20 -1.69 -11.56
N SER A 143 19.16 -0.36 -11.38
CA SER A 143 18.22 0.27 -10.45
C SER A 143 16.76 0.14 -10.92
N ALA A 144 16.51 0.23 -12.22
CA ALA A 144 15.18 -0.03 -12.78
C ALA A 144 14.73 -1.49 -12.54
N LYS A 145 15.62 -2.47 -12.77
CA LYS A 145 15.33 -3.89 -12.48
C LYS A 145 15.04 -4.13 -11.02
N ASN A 146 15.84 -3.55 -10.11
CA ASN A 146 15.60 -3.70 -8.67
C ASN A 146 14.26 -3.05 -8.25
N TYR A 147 14.01 -1.81 -8.67
CA TYR A 147 12.78 -1.07 -8.34
C TYR A 147 11.52 -1.80 -8.82
N LEU A 148 11.45 -2.14 -10.11
CA LEU A 148 10.29 -2.81 -10.70
C LEU A 148 10.16 -4.25 -10.22
N GLY A 149 11.28 -4.93 -9.99
CA GLY A 149 11.33 -6.27 -9.41
C GLY A 149 10.69 -6.30 -8.03
N ALA A 150 11.08 -5.38 -7.13
CA ALA A 150 10.51 -5.30 -5.78
C ALA A 150 9.00 -5.02 -5.78
N ILE A 151 8.51 -4.19 -6.72
CA ILE A 151 7.07 -3.95 -6.90
C ILE A 151 6.38 -5.22 -7.38
N LYS A 152 6.93 -5.89 -8.41
CA LYS A 152 6.39 -7.13 -8.97
C LYS A 152 6.35 -8.25 -7.92
N ASP A 153 7.39 -8.38 -7.11
CA ASP A 153 7.48 -9.37 -6.03
C ASP A 153 6.46 -9.07 -4.92
N SER A 154 6.22 -7.79 -4.62
CA SER A 154 5.22 -7.38 -3.63
C SER A 154 3.80 -7.68 -4.12
N LEU A 155 3.47 -7.30 -5.37
CA LEU A 155 2.15 -7.50 -5.97
C LEU A 155 1.81 -8.98 -6.21
N ASN A 156 2.81 -9.82 -6.48
CA ASN A 156 2.64 -11.25 -6.68
C ASN A 156 2.83 -12.07 -5.40
N ASN A 157 3.05 -11.43 -4.24
CA ASN A 157 3.22 -12.16 -2.99
C ASN A 157 1.91 -12.87 -2.61
N PRO A 158 1.91 -14.20 -2.41
CA PRO A 158 0.68 -14.95 -2.11
C PRO A 158 0.07 -14.59 -0.75
N ASN A 159 0.82 -13.92 0.12
CA ASN A 159 0.40 -13.45 1.43
C ASN A 159 0.24 -11.92 1.48
N MET A 160 0.07 -11.27 0.33
CA MET A 160 -0.20 -9.83 0.24
C MET A 160 -1.48 -9.47 1.00
N ALA A 161 -1.38 -8.47 1.90
CA ALA A 161 -2.49 -7.98 2.68
C ALA A 161 -3.21 -6.83 1.94
N SER A 162 -4.54 -6.91 1.86
CA SER A 162 -5.39 -5.82 1.34
C SER A 162 -5.91 -4.94 2.47
N ASP A 163 -6.32 -3.72 2.11
CA ASP A 163 -7.06 -2.86 3.03
C ASP A 163 -8.41 -3.46 3.45
N LEU A 164 -8.94 -2.96 4.56
CA LEU A 164 -10.30 -3.25 5.01
C LEU A 164 -11.31 -2.60 4.04
N LYS A 165 -12.14 -3.40 3.37
CA LYS A 165 -13.06 -2.94 2.33
C LYS A 165 -14.53 -3.12 2.73
N ILE A 166 -14.92 -2.51 3.85
CA ILE A 166 -16.29 -2.55 4.38
C ILE A 166 -16.76 -1.14 4.76
N PRO A 167 -18.07 -0.90 4.92
CA PRO A 167 -18.56 0.37 5.45
C PRO A 167 -17.87 0.75 6.77
N GLY A 168 -17.52 2.03 6.91
CA GLY A 168 -16.84 2.53 8.10
C GLY A 168 -15.32 2.38 8.11
N THR A 169 -14.65 1.84 7.08
CA THR A 169 -13.17 1.70 7.02
C THR A 169 -12.42 2.97 7.46
N ALA A 170 -12.85 4.14 6.99
CA ALA A 170 -12.22 5.42 7.37
C ALA A 170 -12.33 5.71 8.88
N GLU A 171 -13.39 5.23 9.54
CA GLU A 171 -13.55 5.36 10.99
C GLU A 171 -12.69 4.34 11.75
N TYR A 172 -12.62 3.09 11.28
CA TYR A 172 -11.74 2.07 11.88
C TYR A 172 -10.28 2.53 11.85
N GLN A 173 -9.80 2.95 10.69
CA GLN A 173 -8.37 3.23 10.48
C GLN A 173 -8.05 4.70 10.73
N GLY A 174 -8.65 5.60 9.94
CA GLY A 174 -8.31 7.03 9.94
C GLY A 174 -8.80 7.82 11.15
N VAL A 175 -9.67 7.25 11.99
CA VAL A 175 -10.18 7.90 13.20
C VAL A 175 -9.74 7.15 14.46
N VAL A 176 -10.11 5.88 14.60
CA VAL A 176 -9.82 5.13 15.83
C VAL A 176 -8.34 4.72 15.88
N LEU A 177 -7.86 3.96 14.90
CA LEU A 177 -6.48 3.45 14.89
C LEU A 177 -5.45 4.59 14.88
N ASP A 178 -5.59 5.54 13.95
CA ASP A 178 -4.63 6.65 13.79
C ASP A 178 -4.55 7.52 15.06
N ARG A 179 -5.69 7.79 15.71
CA ARG A 179 -5.72 8.58 16.95
C ARG A 179 -4.98 7.88 18.07
N GLU A 180 -5.30 6.61 18.35
CA GLU A 180 -4.67 5.91 19.48
C GLU A 180 -3.19 5.62 19.22
N LEU A 181 -2.81 5.32 17.98
CA LEU A 181 -1.39 5.21 17.60
C LEU A 181 -0.64 6.53 17.79
N ALA A 182 -1.22 7.66 17.39
CA ALA A 182 -0.61 8.97 17.58
C ALA A 182 -0.39 9.29 19.06
N ARG A 183 -1.39 9.00 19.92
CA ARG A 183 -1.28 9.17 21.38
C ARG A 183 -0.19 8.29 21.99
N PHE A 184 -0.11 7.03 21.56
CA PHE A 184 0.95 6.11 21.99
C PHE A 184 2.34 6.61 21.57
N LEU A 185 2.52 7.02 20.31
CA LEU A 185 3.78 7.55 19.79
C LEU A 185 4.20 8.87 20.46
N ALA A 186 3.23 9.67 20.92
CA ALA A 186 3.47 10.86 21.72
C ALA A 186 3.80 10.56 23.19
N GLY A 187 3.67 9.30 23.62
CA GLY A 187 3.90 8.87 25.01
C GLY A 187 2.76 9.23 25.97
N GLU A 188 1.57 9.53 25.46
CA GLU A 188 0.41 9.92 26.28
C GLU A 188 -0.29 8.71 26.92
N ILE A 189 -0.19 7.55 26.28
CA ILE A 189 -0.83 6.29 26.71
C ILE A 189 0.14 5.12 26.52
N THR A 190 -0.09 4.01 27.23
CA THR A 190 0.70 2.80 27.03
C THR A 190 0.29 2.04 25.77
N ALA A 191 1.10 1.07 25.34
CA ALA A 191 0.73 0.21 24.21
C ALA A 191 -0.53 -0.61 24.53
N GLU A 192 -0.67 -1.08 25.76
CA GLU A 192 -1.83 -1.83 26.23
C GLU A 192 -3.10 -0.97 26.20
N GLU A 193 -3.01 0.28 26.66
CA GLU A 193 -4.14 1.22 26.60
C GLU A 193 -4.51 1.55 25.16
N ALA A 194 -3.53 1.78 24.28
CA ALA A 194 -3.79 2.03 22.85
C ALA A 194 -4.54 0.86 22.20
N VAL A 195 -4.09 -0.39 22.45
CA VAL A 195 -4.75 -1.60 21.92
C VAL A 195 -6.18 -1.72 22.45
N ALA A 196 -6.40 -1.53 23.75
CA ALA A 196 -7.73 -1.61 24.36
C ALA A 196 -8.70 -0.54 23.82
N ASN A 197 -8.22 0.69 23.62
CA ASN A 197 -9.01 1.78 23.04
C ASN A 197 -9.36 1.50 21.58
N VAL A 198 -8.41 0.96 20.79
CA VAL A 198 -8.65 0.57 19.40
C VAL A 198 -9.70 -0.54 19.33
N GLU A 199 -9.56 -1.58 20.15
CA GLU A 199 -10.52 -2.69 20.21
C GLU A 199 -11.93 -2.18 20.55
N THR A 200 -12.06 -1.36 21.59
CA THR A 200 -13.35 -0.78 22.00
C THR A 200 -13.97 0.06 20.87
N GLY A 201 -13.19 0.96 20.26
CA GLY A 201 -13.70 1.81 19.18
C GLY A 201 -14.08 1.02 17.93
N TRP A 202 -13.35 -0.04 17.60
CA TRP A 202 -13.68 -0.93 16.48
C TRP A 202 -14.95 -1.73 16.75
N GLU A 203 -15.16 -2.20 17.98
CA GLU A 203 -16.39 -2.88 18.39
C GLU A 203 -17.61 -1.95 18.29
N GLU A 204 -17.50 -0.69 18.72
CA GLU A 204 -18.57 0.31 18.57
C GLU A 204 -18.95 0.54 17.10
N ILE A 205 -17.96 0.68 16.21
CA ILE A 205 -18.20 0.85 14.77
C ILE A 205 -18.87 -0.41 14.19
N THR A 206 -18.38 -1.58 14.59
CA THR A 206 -18.91 -2.88 14.13
C THR A 206 -20.37 -3.05 14.52
N GLU A 207 -20.73 -2.75 15.76
CA GLU A 207 -22.10 -2.84 16.23
C GLU A 207 -23.02 -1.81 15.56
N ARG A 208 -22.53 -0.58 15.33
CA ARG A 208 -23.32 0.45 14.66
C ARG A 208 -23.67 0.09 13.20
N PHE A 209 -22.74 -0.54 12.47
CA PHE A 209 -22.99 -1.01 11.10
C PHE A 209 -23.65 -2.40 11.05
N GLY A 210 -23.72 -3.11 12.17
CA GLY A 210 -24.23 -4.46 12.29
C GLY A 210 -23.13 -5.50 12.05
N ARG A 211 -22.80 -6.29 13.08
CA ARG A 211 -21.71 -7.27 13.05
C ARG A 211 -21.83 -8.32 11.95
N ASP A 212 -23.01 -8.90 11.78
CA ASP A 212 -23.23 -9.94 10.78
C ASP A 212 -23.12 -9.39 9.36
N GLU A 213 -23.60 -8.16 9.13
CA GLU A 213 -23.48 -7.49 7.84
C GLU A 213 -22.01 -7.17 7.52
N GLN A 214 -21.29 -6.58 8.48
CA GLN A 214 -19.85 -6.31 8.34
C GLN A 214 -19.06 -7.60 8.05
N LYS A 215 -19.38 -8.69 8.74
CA LYS A 215 -18.76 -10.01 8.52
C LYS A 215 -19.04 -10.53 7.11
N ASN A 216 -20.26 -10.39 6.60
CA ASN A 216 -20.62 -10.82 5.25
C ASN A 216 -19.89 -9.98 4.20
N LEU A 217 -19.93 -8.65 4.33
CA LEU A 217 -19.23 -7.73 3.43
C LEU A 217 -17.72 -7.97 3.44
N TYR A 218 -17.12 -8.22 4.62
CA TYR A 218 -15.70 -8.51 4.73
C TYR A 218 -15.34 -9.81 3.99
N LYS A 219 -16.10 -10.89 4.18
CA LYS A 219 -15.92 -12.14 3.42
C LYS A 219 -16.03 -11.92 1.92
N SER A 220 -17.07 -11.20 1.46
CA SER A 220 -17.25 -10.86 0.05
C SER A 220 -16.07 -10.05 -0.49
N SER A 221 -15.54 -9.10 0.29
CA SER A 221 -14.38 -8.29 -0.09
C SER A 221 -13.09 -9.11 -0.28
N LEU A 222 -13.00 -10.25 0.41
CA LEU A 222 -11.91 -11.22 0.30
C LEU A 222 -12.16 -12.27 -0.81
N GLY A 223 -13.28 -12.20 -1.52
CA GLY A 223 -13.69 -13.23 -2.49
C GLY A 223 -14.07 -14.57 -1.85
N ILE A 224 -14.33 -14.60 -0.54
CA ILE A 224 -14.79 -15.80 0.18
C ILE A 224 -16.29 -15.93 -0.05
N THR A 225 -16.65 -16.60 -1.13
CA THR A 225 -18.02 -17.00 -1.42
C THR A 225 -18.25 -18.38 -0.82
N ASN A 226 -18.92 -18.44 0.33
CA ASN A 226 -19.48 -19.70 0.83
C ASN A 226 -20.68 -20.13 -0.02
#